data_AF-A0A0F9I849-F1
#
_entry.id   AF-A0A0F9I849-F1
#
_cell.length_a   1.000
_cell.length_b   1.000
_cell.length_c   1.000
_cell.angle_alpha   90.00
_cell.angle_beta   90.00
_cell.angle_gamma   90.00
#
_symmetry.space_group_name_H-M   'P 1'
#
loop_
_entity.id
_entity.type
_entity.pdbx_description
1 polymer ?
#
loop_
_entity_poly.entity_id
_entity_poly.type
_entity_poly.pdbx_seq_one_letter_code
_entity_poly.pdbx_strand_id
1 'polypeptide(L)' 'MKTVSAAEAASLIKSGDRVFLQGAAMTPNTLIDALCERHDALENIEIISIHTEGEAKYT' A
#
# COMPACT_ATOMS: atom_id res chain seq x y z
N MET A 1 -5.71 10.08 -18.01
CA MET A 1 -5.14 8.92 -17.29
C MET A 1 -3.63 9.10 -17.27
N LYS A 2 -2.97 9.00 -16.11
CA LYS A 2 -1.51 9.11 -15.99
C LYS A 2 -0.98 7.73 -15.59
N THR A 3 -0.09 7.16 -16.40
CA THR A 3 0.64 5.93 -16.05
C THR A 3 1.92 6.31 -15.34
N VAL A 4 2.18 5.69 -14.20
CA VAL A 4 3.33 5.98 -13.33
C VAL A 4 3.92 4.68 -12.80
N SER A 5 5.12 4.76 -12.21
CA SER A 5 5.71 3.63 -11.50
C SER A 5 4.98 3.34 -10.18
N ALA A 6 5.14 2.14 -9.63
CA ALA A 6 4.58 1.78 -8.32
C ALA A 6 5.14 2.65 -7.19
N ALA A 7 6.44 2.96 -7.22
CA ALA A 7 7.08 3.86 -6.26
C ALA A 7 6.52 5.29 -6.32
N GLU A 8 6.27 5.82 -7.53
CA GLU A 8 5.64 7.14 -7.68
C GLU A 8 4.20 7.13 -7.16
N ALA A 9 3.43 6.08 -7.43
CA ALA A 9 2.08 5.95 -6.88
C ALA A 9 2.09 5.85 -5.33
N ALA A 10 2.96 5.02 -4.76
CA ALA A 10 3.12 4.87 -3.31
C ALA A 10 3.63 6.14 -2.63
N SER A 11 4.35 7.02 -3.35
CA SER A 11 4.83 8.30 -2.83
C SER A 11 3.71 9.29 -2.46
N LEU A 12 2.50 9.06 -2.99
CA LEU A 12 1.33 9.90 -2.70
C LEU A 12 0.79 9.68 -1.28
N ILE A 13 1.06 8.53 -0.67
CA ILE A 13 0.66 8.18 0.70
C ILE A 13 1.59 8.89 1.69
N LYS A 14 1.01 9.46 2.75
CA LYS A 14 1.67 10.28 3.76
C LYS A 14 1.43 9.74 5.17
N SER A 15 2.27 10.14 6.12
CA SER A 15 2.07 9.86 7.54
C SER A 15 0.70 10.34 8.01
N GLY A 16 -0.01 9.52 8.79
CA GLY A 16 -1.38 9.79 9.23
C GLY A 16 -2.48 9.40 8.24
N ASP A 17 -2.15 8.97 7.02
CA ASP A 17 -3.16 8.52 6.06
C ASP A 17 -3.80 7.20 6.50
N ARG A 18 -5.04 7.02 6.04
CA ARG A 18 -5.83 5.81 6.24
C ARG A 18 -6.07 5.16 4.88
N VAL A 19 -5.43 4.02 4.63
CA VAL A 19 -5.34 3.38 3.31
C VAL A 19 -6.17 2.11 3.28
N PHE A 20 -7.13 2.03 2.37
CA PHE A 20 -7.90 0.80 2.14
C PHE A 20 -7.24 -0.05 1.06
N LEU A 21 -6.93 -1.30 1.40
CA LEU A 21 -6.43 -2.30 0.45
C LEU A 21 -7.59 -3.12 -0.10
N GLN A 22 -7.68 -3.18 -1.43
CA GLN A 22 -8.64 -4.05 -2.07
C GLN A 22 -8.33 -5.52 -1.77
N GLY A 23 -9.37 -6.32 -1.54
CA GLY A 23 -9.23 -7.71 -1.08
C GLY A 23 -9.36 -8.76 -2.18
N ALA A 24 -9.28 -10.02 -1.76
CA ALA A 24 -9.42 -11.20 -2.60
C ALA A 24 -8.47 -11.18 -3.82
N ALA A 25 -8.95 -11.62 -4.99
CA ALA A 25 -8.15 -11.68 -6.21
C ALA A 25 -7.70 -10.30 -6.74
N MET A 26 -8.14 -9.21 -6.13
CA MET A 26 -7.76 -7.84 -6.49
C MET A 26 -6.80 -7.20 -5.48
N THR A 27 -6.20 -7.98 -4.58
CA THR A 27 -5.15 -7.48 -3.69
C THR A 27 -4.00 -6.85 -4.50
N PRO A 28 -3.72 -5.55 -4.32
CA PRO A 28 -2.78 -4.82 -5.17
C PRO A 28 -1.34 -5.04 -4.71
N ASN A 29 -0.86 -6.28 -4.78
CA ASN A 29 0.43 -6.72 -4.24
C ASN A 29 1.60 -5.82 -4.69
N THR A 30 1.65 -5.40 -5.97
CA THR A 30 2.68 -4.49 -6.48
C THR A 30 2.69 -3.11 -5.80
N LEU A 31 1.53 -2.57 -5.44
CA LEU A 31 1.45 -1.28 -4.73
C LEU A 31 1.68 -1.44 -3.23
N ILE A 32 1.27 -2.57 -2.65
CA ILE A 32 1.56 -2.91 -1.25
C ILE A 32 3.06 -3.03 -1.03
N ASP A 33 3.75 -3.75 -1.91
CA ASP A 33 5.21 -3.88 -1.86
C ASP A 33 5.91 -2.52 -1.90
N ALA A 34 5.52 -1.66 -2.87
CA ALA A 34 6.10 -0.33 -3.00
C ALA A 34 5.80 0.60 -1.81
N LEU A 35 4.67 0.40 -1.11
CA LEU A 35 4.36 1.11 0.13
C LEU A 35 5.27 0.63 1.27
N CYS A 36 5.41 -0.69 1.44
CA CYS A 36 6.24 -1.29 2.49
C CYS A 36 7.74 -0.98 2.32
N GLU A 37 8.25 -0.91 1.08
CA GLU A 37 9.65 -0.54 0.79
C GLU A 37 10.05 0.84 1.33
N ARG A 38 9.08 1.76 1.52
CA ARG A 38 9.34 3.12 2.03
C ARG A 38 8.78 3.37 3.44
N HIS A 39 8.50 2.30 4.19
CA HIS A 39 7.93 2.38 5.54
C HIS A 39 8.74 3.27 6.50
N ASP A 40 10.07 3.31 6.38
CA ASP A 40 10.95 4.17 7.20
C ASP A 40 10.63 5.68 7.09
N ALA A 41 9.99 6.11 6.01
CA ALA A 41 9.62 7.51 5.78
C ALA A 41 8.18 7.84 6.22
N LEU A 42 7.47 6.90 6.83
CA LEU A 42 6.05 6.97 7.12
C LEU A 42 5.77 6.65 8.59
N GLU A 43 4.85 7.39 9.19
CA GLU A 43 4.45 7.20 10.59
C GLU A 43 2.92 7.24 10.71
N ASN A 44 2.36 6.46 11.63
CA ASN A 44 0.92 6.48 11.97
C ASN A 44 -0.01 6.29 10.76
N ILE A 45 0.35 5.40 9.83
CA ILE A 45 -0.55 5.00 8.76
C ILE A 45 -1.47 3.89 9.27
N GLU A 46 -2.75 3.96 8.95
CA GLU A 46 -3.71 2.89 9.20
C GLU A 46 -4.02 2.15 7.91
N ILE A 47 -3.75 0.85 7.88
CA ILE A 47 -4.11 -0.04 6.78
C ILE A 47 -5.44 -0.74 7.13
N ILE A 48 -6.44 -0.56 6.28
CA ILE A 48 -7.74 -1.23 6.39
C ILE A 48 -7.86 -2.26 5.28
N SER A 49 -8.24 -3.48 5.63
CA SER A 49 -8.56 -4.54 4.66
C SER A 49 -9.57 -5.52 5.24
N ILE A 50 -10.09 -6.42 4.39
CA ILE A 50 -10.81 -7.61 4.83
C ILE A 50 -9.85 -8.80 4.69
N HIS A 51 -10.01 -9.61 3.64
CA HIS A 51 -9.09 -10.68 3.25
C HIS A 51 -8.18 -10.14 2.15
N THR A 52 -6.87 -10.29 2.34
CA THR A 52 -5.84 -10.05 1.32
C THR A 52 -5.26 -11.38 0.84
N GLU A 53 -4.86 -11.43 -0.42
CA GLU A 53 -4.24 -12.60 -1.05
C GLU A 53 -2.79 -12.30 -1.44
N GLY A 54 -1.85 -13.14 -0.98
CA GLY A 54 -0.41 -12.96 -1.19
C GLY A 54 0.36 -12.68 0.11
N GLU A 55 1.58 -12.17 -0.03
CA GLU A 55 2.45 -11.85 1.12
C GLU A 55 2.00 -10.55 1.80
N ALA A 56 1.70 -10.61 3.10
CA ALA A 56 1.26 -9.46 3.89
C ALA A 56 2.44 -8.72 4.54
N LYS A 57 3.27 -8.02 3.74
CA LYS A 57 4.49 -7.32 4.21
C LYS A 57 4.25 -6.16 5.20
N TYR A 58 3.00 -5.82 5.44
CA TYR A 58 2.57 -4.78 6.38
C TYR A 58 2.24 -5.32 7.78
N THR A 59 2.66 -6.55 8.10
CA THR A 59 2.46 -7.21 9.40
C THR A 59 3.76 -7.37 10.17
#